data_AF-A0A6G3XBS4-F1
#
_entry.id   AF-A0A6G3XBS4-F1
#
_cell.length_a   1.000
_cell.length_b   1.000
_cell.length_c   1.000
_cell.angle_alpha   90.00
_cell.angle_beta   90.00
_cell.angle_gamma   90.00
#
_symmetry.space_group_name_H-M   'P 1'
#
loop_
_entity.id
_entity.type
_entity.pdbx_description
1 polymer ?
#
loop_
_entity_poly.entity_id
_entity_poly.type
_entity_poly.pdbx_seq_one_letter_code
_entity_poly.pdbx_strand_id
1 'polypeptide(L)'
;LGQRMRGDIAAALLHDPEVLYLDEPTIGLDVISKSKVRRFLKELNTERGTTVLLTTHDLTDIEQLCNRVMVIDHGRLMYDGSLEGL
;
A
#
# COMPACT_ATOMS: atom_id res chain seq x y z
N LEU A 1 -14.81 8.33 5.95
CA LEU A 1 -13.45 8.16 5.36
C LEU A 1 -13.31 6.83 4.64
N GLY A 2 -13.58 5.68 5.26
CA GLY A 2 -13.32 4.39 4.60
C GLY A 2 -14.15 4.00 3.38
N GLN A 3 -15.31 4.61 3.14
CA GLN A 3 -16.04 4.42 1.86
C GLN A 3 -15.44 5.27 0.72
N ARG A 4 -14.95 6.47 1.05
CA ARG A 4 -14.30 7.36 0.07
C ARG A 4 -13.02 6.70 -0.46
N MET A 5 -12.14 6.24 0.42
CA MET A 5 -10.91 5.55 0.05
C MET A 5 -11.20 4.35 -0.87
N ARG A 6 -12.19 3.52 -0.53
CA ARG A 6 -12.59 2.39 -1.39
C ARG A 6 -13.08 2.85 -2.77
N GLY A 7 -13.79 3.97 -2.85
CA GLY A 7 -14.16 4.59 -4.11
C GLY A 7 -12.94 5.07 -4.91
N ASP A 8 -11.96 5.68 -4.26
CA ASP A 8 -10.73 6.17 -4.89
C ASP A 8 -9.90 4.99 -5.46
N ILE A 9 -9.74 3.90 -4.69
CA ILE A 9 -9.10 2.67 -5.19
C ILE A 9 -9.88 2.07 -6.36
N ALA A 10 -11.21 1.97 -6.25
CA ALA A 10 -12.03 1.41 -7.33
C ALA A 10 -11.90 2.24 -8.61
N ALA A 11 -11.92 3.57 -8.49
CA ALA A 11 -11.73 4.48 -9.63
C ALA A 11 -10.33 4.33 -10.26
N ALA A 12 -9.28 4.20 -9.44
CA ALA A 12 -7.93 3.98 -9.92
C ALA A 12 -7.78 2.65 -10.68
N LEU A 13 -8.61 1.64 -10.38
CA LEU A 13 -8.54 0.33 -11.02
C LEU A 13 -9.41 0.18 -12.28
N LEU A 14 -10.25 1.17 -12.61
CA LEU A 14 -11.18 1.08 -13.75
C LEU A 14 -10.49 0.83 -15.10
N HIS A 15 -9.24 1.22 -15.24
CA HIS A 15 -8.47 1.13 -16.49
C HIS A 15 -7.36 0.07 -16.42
N ASP A 16 -7.43 -0.85 -15.46
CA ASP A 16 -6.51 -1.98 -15.28
C ASP A 16 -5.02 -1.57 -15.29
N PRO A 17 -4.59 -0.70 -14.35
CA PRO A 17 -3.23 -0.16 -14.37
C PRO A 17 -2.17 -1.23 -14.07
N GLU A 18 -1.03 -1.13 -14.74
CA GLU A 18 0.16 -1.92 -14.41
C GLU A 18 0.78 -1.51 -13.06
N VAL A 19 0.63 -0.24 -12.68
CA VAL A 19 1.15 0.34 -11.43
C VAL A 19 0.07 1.15 -10.71
N LEU A 20 -0.16 0.82 -9.43
CA LEU A 20 -1.10 1.51 -8.55
C LEU A 20 -0.33 2.30 -7.48
N TYR A 21 -0.57 3.61 -7.44
CA TYR A 21 0.00 4.53 -6.44
C TYR A 21 -1.02 4.85 -5.36
N LEU A 22 -0.64 4.71 -4.08
CA LEU A 22 -1.52 4.93 -2.93
C LEU A 22 -0.85 5.80 -1.88
N ASP A 23 -1.50 6.89 -1.48
CA ASP A 23 -1.03 7.74 -0.39
C ASP A 23 -1.80 7.41 0.90
N GLU A 24 -1.10 6.86 1.90
CA GLU A 24 -1.65 6.38 3.17
C GLU A 24 -3.02 5.67 3.07
N PRO A 25 -3.14 4.55 2.33
CA PRO A 25 -4.43 3.95 1.96
C PRO A 25 -5.27 3.42 3.13
N THR A 26 -4.69 3.32 4.33
CA THR A 26 -5.34 2.78 5.53
C THR A 26 -5.67 3.84 6.58
N ILE A 27 -5.35 5.12 6.32
CA ILE A 27 -5.57 6.20 7.28
C ILE A 27 -7.06 6.37 7.62
N GLY A 28 -7.36 6.50 8.91
CA GLY A 28 -8.74 6.71 9.39
C GLY A 28 -9.68 5.52 9.18
N LEU A 29 -9.14 4.32 8.88
CA LEU A 29 -9.89 3.07 8.86
C LEU A 29 -9.82 2.35 10.20
N ASP A 30 -10.90 1.66 10.57
CA ASP A 30 -10.89 0.71 11.68
C ASP A 30 -10.07 -0.56 11.33
N VAL A 31 -9.74 -1.34 12.36
CA VAL A 31 -8.88 -2.54 12.25
C VAL A 31 -9.40 -3.56 11.22
N ILE A 32 -10.73 -3.76 11.17
CA ILE A 32 -11.34 -4.73 10.25
C ILE A 32 -11.24 -4.20 8.82
N SER A 33 -11.55 -2.93 8.61
CA SER A 33 -11.44 -2.27 7.31
C SER A 33 -10.00 -2.24 6.79
N LYS A 34 -9.02 -1.89 7.63
CA LYS A 34 -7.58 -1.95 7.26
C LYS A 34 -7.20 -3.34 6.75
N SER A 35 -7.59 -4.38 7.47
CA SER A 35 -7.26 -5.77 7.12
C SER A 35 -7.86 -6.19 5.77
N LYS A 36 -9.07 -5.72 5.44
CA LYS A 36 -9.70 -5.97 4.14
C LYS A 36 -8.95 -5.27 3.00
N VAL A 37 -8.55 -4.02 3.22
CA VAL A 37 -7.80 -3.23 2.23
C VAL A 37 -6.44 -3.87 1.97
N ARG A 38 -5.70 -4.23 3.03
CA ARG A 38 -4.42 -4.94 2.88
C ARG A 38 -4.56 -6.22 2.07
N ARG A 39 -5.54 -7.06 2.41
CA ARG A 39 -5.80 -8.31 1.68
C ARG A 39 -6.05 -8.05 0.20
N PHE A 40 -6.91 -7.10 -0.10
CA PHE A 40 -7.24 -6.73 -1.47
C PHE A 40 -6.00 -6.25 -2.26
N LEU A 41 -5.17 -5.38 -1.67
CA LEU A 41 -3.93 -4.92 -2.32
C LEU A 41 -2.94 -6.05 -2.55
N LYS A 42 -2.85 -6.99 -1.61
CA LYS A 42 -2.00 -8.18 -1.74
C LYS A 42 -2.48 -9.08 -2.87
N GLU A 43 -3.79 -9.37 -2.94
CA GLU A 43 -4.40 -10.15 -4.03
C GLU A 43 -4.18 -9.47 -5.39
N LEU A 44 -4.36 -8.15 -5.46
CA LEU A 44 -4.09 -7.38 -6.68
C LEU A 44 -2.64 -7.54 -7.14
N ASN A 45 -1.67 -7.47 -6.21
CA ASN A 45 -0.27 -7.65 -6.53
C ASN A 45 0.07 -9.09 -6.96
N THR A 46 -0.40 -10.09 -6.21
CA THR A 46 0.00 -11.49 -6.43
C THR A 46 -0.78 -12.16 -7.57
N GLU A 47 -2.06 -11.83 -7.76
CA GLU A 47 -2.92 -12.51 -8.73
C GLU A 47 -3.01 -11.75 -10.06
N ARG A 48 -3.04 -10.42 -10.02
CA ARG A 48 -3.12 -9.59 -11.25
C ARG A 48 -1.77 -9.07 -11.72
N GLY A 49 -0.71 -9.22 -10.92
CA GLY A 49 0.61 -8.71 -11.25
C GLY A 49 0.71 -7.18 -11.21
N THR A 50 -0.29 -6.48 -10.66
CA THR A 50 -0.23 -5.02 -10.51
C THR A 50 0.87 -4.66 -9.52
N THR A 51 1.77 -3.76 -9.91
CA THR A 51 2.77 -3.21 -8.99
C THR A 51 2.09 -2.20 -8.07
N VAL A 52 2.20 -2.37 -6.75
CA VAL A 52 1.61 -1.44 -5.77
C VAL A 52 2.73 -0.64 -5.12
N LEU A 53 2.69 0.69 -5.27
CA LEU A 53 3.52 1.63 -4.53
C LEU A 53 2.64 2.36 -3.54
N LEU A 54 2.98 2.28 -2.26
CA LEU A 54 2.24 2.97 -1.22
C LEU A 54 3.16 3.73 -0.27
N THR A 55 2.66 4.84 0.26
CA THR A 55 3.25 5.54 1.41
C THR A 55 2.50 5.14 2.67
N THR A 56 3.21 4.95 3.76
CA THR A 56 2.61 4.73 5.08
C THR A 56 3.66 4.96 6.16
N HIS A 57 3.18 5.34 7.34
CA HIS A 57 3.97 5.35 8.57
C HIS A 57 3.60 4.17 9.49
N ASP A 58 2.68 3.29 9.06
CA ASP A 58 2.21 2.12 9.80
C ASP A 58 3.08 0.89 9.46
N LEU A 59 3.91 0.45 10.42
CA LEU A 59 4.78 -0.72 10.28
C LEU A 59 4.00 -2.01 9.99
N THR A 60 2.78 -2.15 10.50
CA THR A 60 1.95 -3.33 10.24
C THR A 60 1.51 -3.41 8.78
N ASP A 61 1.31 -2.27 8.12
CA ASP A 61 1.03 -2.25 6.68
C ASP A 61 2.27 -2.65 5.88
N ILE A 62 3.44 -2.11 6.26
CA ILE A 62 4.74 -2.41 5.65
C ILE A 62 5.01 -3.93 5.71
N GLU A 63 4.93 -4.53 6.89
CA GLU A 63 5.19 -5.96 7.11
C GLU A 63 4.24 -6.89 6.31
N GLN A 64 2.99 -6.49 6.11
CA GLN A 64 1.98 -7.34 5.47
C GLN A 64 1.95 -7.22 3.94
N LEU A 65 2.37 -6.08 3.40
CA LEU A 65 2.21 -5.73 1.99
C LEU A 65 3.51 -5.63 1.20
N CYS A 66 4.60 -5.19 1.84
CA CYS A 66 5.78 -4.75 1.11
C CYS A 66 6.89 -5.82 1.11
N ASN A 67 7.39 -6.16 -0.08
CA ASN A 67 8.60 -6.97 -0.21
C ASN A 67 9.89 -6.11 -0.19
N ARG A 68 9.75 -4.83 -0.55
CA ARG A 68 10.80 -3.81 -0.60
C ARG A 68 10.28 -2.55 0.07
N VAL A 69 11.11 -1.91 0.88
CA VAL A 69 10.81 -0.70 1.64
C VAL A 69 11.84 0.37 1.31
N MET A 70 11.38 1.59 1.13
CA MET A 70 12.22 2.78 1.00
C MET A 70 11.94 3.69 2.18
N VAL A 71 12.96 3.98 2.99
CA VAL A 71 12.84 4.92 4.12
C VAL A 71 13.34 6.28 3.66
N ILE A 72 12.48 7.28 3.78
CA ILE A 72 12.80 8.68 3.43
C ILE A 72 12.80 9.50 4.70
N ASP A 73 13.88 10.23 4.96
CA ASP A 73 13.99 11.20 6.05
C ASP A 73 14.57 12.51 5.54
N HIS A 74 13.98 13.64 5.94
CA HIS A 74 14.34 14.98 5.49
C HIS A 74 14.58 15.12 3.96
N GLY A 75 13.74 14.46 3.16
CA GLY A 75 13.81 14.47 1.69
C GLY A 75 14.97 13.65 1.10
N ARG A 76 15.61 12.79 1.89
CA ARG A 76 16.70 11.91 1.46
C ARG A 76 16.32 10.45 1.67
N LEU A 77 16.73 9.59 0.75
CA LEU A 77 16.60 8.15 0.84
C LEU A 77 17.64 7.62 1.84
N MET A 78 17.17 7.11 2.98
CA MET A 78 18.01 6.55 4.04
C MET A 78 18.21 5.04 3.89
N TYR A 79 17.19 4.35 3.35
CA TYR A 79 17.21 2.92 3.15
C TYR A 79 16.42 2.55 1.90
N ASP A 80 16.88 1.51 1.22
CA ASP A 80 16.21 0.91 0.07
C ASP A 80 16.58 -0.58 0.00
N GLY A 81 15.63 -1.45 0.36
CA GLY A 81 15.90 -2.89 0.46
C GLY A 81 14.70 -3.69 0.94
N SER A 82 14.89 -4.97 1.25
CA SER A 82 13.84 -5.82 1.84
C SER A 82 13.57 -5.47 3.30
N LEU A 83 12.47 -5.96 3.86
CA LEU A 83 12.20 -5.82 5.30
C LEU A 83 13.23 -6.53 6.17
N GLU A 84 13.80 -7.64 5.70
CA GLU A 84 14.78 -8.44 6.46
C GLU A 84 16.09 -7.70 6.73
N GLY A 85 16.39 -6.66 5.94
CA GLY A 85 17.58 -5.82 6.10
C GLY A 85 17.36 -4.57 6.95
N LEU A 86 16.15 -4.36 7.47
CA LEU A 86 15.75 -3.22 8.31
C LEU A 86 15.68 -3.62 9.79
#